data_AF-A0A7C9ASQ4-F1
#
_entry.id   AF-A0A7C9ASQ4-F1
#
_cell.length_a   1.000
_cell.length_b   1.000
_cell.length_c   1.000
_cell.angle_alpha   90.00
_cell.angle_beta   90.00
_cell.angle_gamma   90.00
#
_symmetry.space_group_name_H-M   'P 1'
#
loop_
_entity.id
_entity.type
_entity.pdbx_description
1 polymer ?
#
loop_
_entity_poly.entity_id
_entity_poly.type
_entity_poly.pdbx_seq_one_letter_code
_entity_poly.pdbx_strand_id
1 'polypeptide(L)'
;MYERYWQQAGDKTTIVISGWQSMSYFSDVRNLCWFLEPEFGKEVIRLHNIVGNAVTEGRHIVVGTGSTQLFQAALYALSSHGANEPISIVSATPYYSFYRQVVEYMKSGLYQWVGDASSFNEDKPYIELITSPNNPDGFMRQPTVNRTGGMLVHDFAYYWPQYTPITSPA
;
A
#
# COMPACT_ATOMS: atom_id res chain seq x y z
N MET A 1 10.97 11.20 -12.93
CA MET A 1 11.02 10.20 -14.02
C MET A 1 10.05 10.52 -15.16
N TYR A 2 8.79 10.88 -14.90
CA TYR A 2 7.76 11.05 -15.96
C TYR A 2 7.48 12.49 -16.42
N GLU A 3 8.29 13.47 -15.99
CA GLU A 3 8.05 14.89 -16.29
C GLU A 3 7.91 15.17 -17.79
N ARG A 4 8.84 14.65 -18.61
CA ARG A 4 8.82 14.84 -20.07
C ARG A 4 7.55 14.27 -20.73
N TYR A 5 7.06 13.13 -20.26
CA TYR A 5 5.82 12.54 -20.78
C TYR A 5 4.63 13.46 -20.52
N TRP A 6 4.51 14.00 -19.31
CA TRP A 6 3.42 14.90 -18.94
C TRP A 6 3.51 16.26 -19.64
N GLN A 7 4.72 16.78 -19.87
CA GLN A 7 4.91 17.97 -20.71
C GLN A 7 4.38 17.75 -22.15
N GLN A 8 4.57 16.55 -22.71
CA GLN A 8 4.08 16.20 -24.04
C GLN A 8 2.57 15.96 -24.11
N ALA A 9 1.94 15.56 -22.99
CA ALA A 9 0.48 15.44 -22.91
C ALA A 9 -0.22 16.80 -23.08
N GLY A 10 0.48 17.90 -22.74
CA GLY A 10 0.03 19.27 -22.94
C GLY A 10 -1.29 19.56 -22.23
N ASP A 11 -2.17 20.29 -22.89
CA ASP A 11 -3.42 20.77 -22.29
C ASP A 11 -4.43 19.67 -21.93
N LYS A 12 -4.22 18.43 -22.42
CA LYS A 12 -5.07 17.28 -22.11
C LYS A 12 -5.10 16.94 -20.61
N THR A 13 -4.06 17.35 -19.88
CA THR A 13 -3.91 17.10 -18.44
C THR A 13 -4.08 18.36 -17.61
N THR A 14 -4.49 19.48 -18.22
CA THR A 14 -4.77 20.72 -17.48
C THR A 14 -5.98 20.53 -16.57
N ILE A 15 -5.81 20.88 -15.30
CA ILE A 15 -6.87 20.85 -14.30
C ILE A 15 -7.24 22.30 -13.96
N VAL A 16 -8.53 22.61 -14.00
CA VAL A 16 -9.08 23.88 -13.50
C VAL A 16 -9.90 23.57 -12.26
N ILE A 17 -9.52 24.19 -11.14
CA ILE A 17 -10.22 24.05 -9.85
C ILE A 17 -10.95 25.36 -9.57
N SER A 18 -12.28 25.31 -9.54
CA SER A 18 -13.08 26.49 -9.23
C SER A 18 -12.95 26.88 -7.75
N GLY A 19 -13.13 28.16 -7.41
CA GLY A 19 -12.96 28.65 -6.04
C GLY A 19 -13.90 28.04 -5.00
N TRP A 20 -14.99 27.39 -5.43
CA TRP A 20 -15.95 26.70 -4.57
C TRP A 20 -15.83 25.16 -4.63
N GLN A 21 -14.92 24.64 -5.44
CA GLN A 21 -14.75 23.20 -5.61
C GLN A 21 -14.16 22.57 -4.35
N SER A 22 -14.70 21.43 -3.92
CA SER A 22 -14.18 20.63 -2.80
C SER A 22 -14.04 21.37 -1.46
N MET A 23 -14.94 22.33 -1.17
CA MET A 23 -14.98 23.02 0.14
C MET A 23 -15.55 22.15 1.28
N SER A 24 -16.29 21.09 0.95
CA SER A 24 -16.86 20.14 1.91
C SER A 24 -15.79 19.21 2.48
N TYR A 25 -15.94 18.80 3.74
CA TYR A 25 -15.16 17.69 4.29
C TYR A 25 -15.49 16.34 3.63
N PHE A 26 -16.73 16.16 3.17
CA PHE A 26 -17.22 14.89 2.63
C PHE A 26 -17.20 14.89 1.10
N SER A 27 -16.69 13.79 0.53
CA SER A 27 -16.75 13.49 -0.90
C SER A 27 -17.94 12.58 -1.24
N ASP A 28 -18.11 11.46 -0.52
CA ASP A 28 -19.29 10.59 -0.61
C ASP A 28 -19.59 9.90 0.72
N VAL A 29 -20.61 10.40 1.42
CA VAL A 29 -21.02 9.88 2.75
C VAL A 29 -21.52 8.43 2.74
N ARG A 30 -21.76 7.84 1.55
CA ARG A 30 -22.18 6.44 1.42
C ARG A 30 -20.99 5.49 1.28
N ASN A 31 -19.80 6.01 1.00
CA ASN A 31 -18.58 5.21 0.86
C ASN A 31 -17.97 4.95 2.26
N LEU A 32 -17.39 3.77 2.46
CA LEU A 32 -16.60 3.46 3.65
C LEU A 32 -15.50 4.51 3.87
N CYS A 33 -14.79 4.84 2.79
CA CYS A 33 -13.84 5.93 2.74
C CYS A 33 -14.56 7.19 2.27
N TRP A 34 -15.30 7.86 3.16
CA TRP A 34 -16.19 8.99 2.81
C TRP A 34 -15.46 10.23 2.26
N PHE A 35 -14.14 10.28 2.39
CA PHE A 35 -13.24 11.29 1.82
C PHE A 35 -12.56 10.82 0.52
N LEU A 36 -13.00 9.71 -0.08
CA LEU A 36 -12.62 9.30 -1.43
C LEU A 36 -13.49 10.02 -2.46
N GLU A 37 -12.85 10.81 -3.34
CA GLU A 37 -13.54 11.42 -4.48
C GLU A 37 -14.10 10.35 -5.43
N PRO A 38 -15.42 10.34 -5.72
CA PRO A 38 -16.05 9.27 -6.49
C PRO A 38 -15.45 9.03 -7.88
N GLU A 39 -15.18 10.11 -8.62
CA GLU A 39 -14.59 10.00 -9.97
C GLU A 39 -13.15 9.48 -9.92
N PHE A 40 -12.37 9.87 -8.90
CA PHE A 40 -11.03 9.31 -8.69
C PHE A 40 -11.10 7.81 -8.41
N GLY A 41 -12.01 7.37 -7.53
CA GLY A 41 -12.22 5.95 -7.25
C GLY A 41 -12.58 5.14 -8.49
N LYS A 42 -13.46 5.67 -9.36
CA LYS A 42 -13.82 5.04 -10.64
C LYS A 42 -12.62 4.90 -11.58
N GLU A 43 -11.81 5.95 -11.72
CA GLU A 43 -10.64 5.92 -12.60
C GLU A 43 -9.53 5.00 -12.08
N VAL A 44 -9.36 4.88 -10.76
CA VAL A 44 -8.46 3.87 -10.17
C VAL A 44 -8.89 2.45 -10.55
N ILE A 45 -10.18 2.12 -10.40
CA ILE A 45 -10.73 0.81 -10.79
C ILE A 45 -10.53 0.57 -12.29
N ARG A 46 -10.91 1.55 -13.12
CA ARG A 46 -10.76 1.46 -14.58
C ARG A 46 -9.30 1.23 -14.98
N LEU A 47 -8.36 1.95 -14.37
CA LEU A 47 -6.94 1.81 -14.66
C LEU A 47 -6.42 0.41 -14.36
N HIS A 48 -6.75 -0.14 -13.18
CA HIS A 48 -6.37 -1.51 -12.82
C HIS A 48 -7.00 -2.56 -13.72
N ASN A 49 -8.25 -2.38 -14.14
CA ASN A 49 -8.90 -3.28 -15.10
C ASN A 49 -8.26 -3.26 -16.48
N ILE A 50 -7.84 -2.08 -16.96
CA ILE A 50 -7.17 -1.94 -18.28
C ILE A 50 -5.77 -2.55 -18.23
N VAL A 51 -5.02 -2.31 -17.15
CA VAL A 51 -3.64 -2.79 -17.01
C VAL A 51 -3.59 -4.27 -16.64
N GLY A 52 -4.61 -4.78 -15.93
CA GLY A 52 -4.71 -6.17 -15.50
C GLY A 52 -3.76 -6.53 -14.34
N ASN A 53 -3.28 -5.54 -13.59
CA ASN A 53 -2.28 -5.74 -12.53
C ASN A 53 -2.88 -5.96 -11.12
N ALA A 54 -4.18 -5.76 -10.90
CA ALA A 54 -4.82 -5.98 -9.60
C ALA A 54 -6.30 -6.35 -9.73
N VAL A 55 -6.80 -7.22 -8.85
CA VAL A 55 -8.25 -7.49 -8.73
C VAL A 55 -8.91 -6.44 -7.84
N THR A 56 -9.76 -5.60 -8.43
CA THR A 56 -10.51 -4.56 -7.69
C THR A 56 -11.94 -4.97 -7.32
N GLU A 57 -12.48 -6.01 -7.95
CA GLU A 57 -13.84 -6.49 -7.67
C GLU A 57 -13.96 -7.01 -6.23
N GLY A 58 -15.03 -6.63 -5.53
CA GLY A 58 -15.25 -7.02 -4.13
C GLY A 58 -14.26 -6.41 -3.14
N ARG A 59 -13.47 -5.40 -3.53
CA ARG A 59 -12.52 -4.70 -2.65
C ARG A 59 -13.01 -3.31 -2.25
N HIS A 60 -12.57 -2.85 -1.08
CA HIS A 60 -12.70 -1.44 -0.68
C HIS A 60 -11.47 -0.65 -1.12
N ILE A 61 -11.66 0.62 -1.48
CA ILE A 61 -10.58 1.56 -1.78
C ILE A 61 -10.51 2.58 -0.66
N VAL A 62 -9.34 2.71 -0.05
CA VAL A 62 -9.03 3.74 0.94
C VAL A 62 -7.94 4.63 0.35
N VAL A 63 -8.20 5.93 0.25
CA VAL A 63 -7.22 6.91 -0.21
C VAL A 63 -6.36 7.39 0.97
N GLY A 64 -5.09 7.71 0.70
CA GLY A 64 -4.20 8.28 1.70
C GLY A 64 -3.20 9.25 1.07
N THR A 65 -2.55 10.05 1.90
CA THR A 65 -1.50 11.00 1.52
C THR A 65 -0.18 10.27 1.25
N GLY A 66 -0.17 9.53 0.14
CA GLY A 66 0.90 8.62 -0.24
C GLY A 66 0.78 7.24 0.43
N SER A 67 1.44 6.24 -0.16
CA SER A 67 1.43 4.87 0.37
C SER A 67 2.02 4.79 1.78
N THR A 68 2.90 5.72 2.16
CA THR A 68 3.43 5.85 3.53
C THR A 68 2.34 6.01 4.59
N GLN A 69 1.27 6.76 4.31
CA GLN A 69 0.15 6.89 5.25
C GLN A 69 -0.66 5.59 5.30
N LEU A 70 -0.94 4.99 4.14
CA LEU A 70 -1.71 3.75 4.03
C LEU A 70 -0.99 2.57 4.69
N PHE A 71 0.34 2.51 4.58
CA PHE A 71 1.19 1.56 5.29
C PHE A 71 0.99 1.64 6.80
N GLN A 72 1.07 2.85 7.37
CA GLN A 72 0.84 3.04 8.82
C GLN A 72 -0.59 2.72 9.22
N ALA A 73 -1.58 3.08 8.40
CA ALA A 73 -2.98 2.75 8.64
C ALA A 73 -3.22 1.24 8.62
N ALA A 74 -2.60 0.50 7.70
CA ALA A 74 -2.66 -0.95 7.63
C ALA A 74 -2.03 -1.60 8.87
N LEU A 75 -0.84 -1.14 9.29
CA LEU A 75 -0.22 -1.62 10.53
C LEU A 75 -1.12 -1.40 11.74
N TYR A 76 -1.70 -0.21 11.87
CA TYR A 76 -2.62 0.10 12.96
C TYR A 76 -3.85 -0.81 12.93
N ALA A 77 -4.52 -0.94 11.77
CA ALA A 77 -5.75 -1.71 11.62
C ALA A 77 -5.56 -3.22 11.83
N LEU A 78 -4.39 -3.75 11.46
CA LEU A 78 -4.05 -5.17 11.61
C LEU A 78 -3.49 -5.49 13.01
N SER A 79 -3.12 -4.49 13.79
CA SER A 79 -2.63 -4.72 15.15
C SER A 79 -3.78 -5.02 16.12
N SER A 80 -3.56 -5.94 17.07
CA SER A 80 -4.56 -6.26 18.09
C SER A 80 -4.58 -5.19 19.19
N HIS A 81 -5.71 -4.51 19.34
CA HIS A 81 -5.93 -3.58 20.44
C HIS A 81 -6.18 -4.35 21.74
N GLY A 82 -5.18 -4.39 22.62
CA GLY A 82 -5.28 -5.05 23.94
C GLY A 82 -4.42 -6.31 24.10
N ALA A 83 -3.59 -6.66 23.11
CA ALA A 83 -2.56 -7.67 23.29
C ALA A 83 -1.49 -7.20 24.31
N ASN A 84 -0.94 -8.15 25.07
CA ASN A 84 0.13 -7.87 26.04
C ASN A 84 1.48 -7.57 25.38
N GLU A 85 1.65 -7.96 24.11
CA GLU A 85 2.86 -7.75 23.33
C GLU A 85 2.51 -7.10 21.97
N PRO A 86 3.39 -6.22 21.45
CA PRO A 86 3.23 -5.66 20.11
C PRO A 86 3.34 -6.75 19.03
N ILE A 87 2.56 -6.62 17.95
CA ILE A 87 2.66 -7.53 16.81
C ILE A 87 4.01 -7.40 16.08
N SER A 88 4.56 -8.52 15.64
CA SER A 88 5.86 -8.55 14.95
C SER A 88 5.74 -8.08 13.51
N ILE A 89 6.54 -7.09 13.11
CA ILE A 89 6.63 -6.61 11.72
C ILE A 89 7.90 -7.17 11.08
N VAL A 90 7.71 -7.92 10.00
CA VAL A 90 8.80 -8.56 9.24
C VAL A 90 8.76 -8.16 7.78
N SER A 91 9.92 -8.17 7.13
CA SER A 91 10.03 -8.09 5.66
C SER A 91 11.28 -8.82 5.21
N ALA A 92 11.23 -9.55 4.10
CA ALA A 92 12.38 -10.31 3.63
C ALA A 92 13.52 -9.39 3.19
N THR A 93 14.77 -9.67 3.58
CA THR A 93 15.93 -8.86 3.16
C THR A 93 16.33 -9.18 1.70
N PRO A 94 16.73 -8.20 0.89
CA PRO A 94 16.66 -6.76 1.14
C PRO A 94 15.22 -6.23 1.01
N TYR A 95 14.85 -5.24 1.82
CA TYR A 95 13.52 -4.64 1.84
C TYR A 95 13.59 -3.11 1.71
N TYR A 96 12.45 -2.46 1.47
CA TYR A 96 12.35 -1.00 1.44
C TYR A 96 12.71 -0.41 2.81
N SER A 97 13.84 0.29 2.88
CA SER A 97 14.44 0.75 4.13
C SER A 97 13.53 1.65 4.98
N PHE A 98 12.53 2.30 4.38
CA PHE A 98 11.63 3.21 5.10
C PHE A 98 10.61 2.48 5.97
N TYR A 99 10.31 1.19 5.72
CA TYR A 99 9.41 0.42 6.59
C TYR A 99 9.92 0.41 8.03
N ARG A 100 11.18 0.01 8.21
CA ARG A 100 11.83 0.01 9.53
C ARG A 100 11.81 1.40 10.17
N GLN A 101 12.18 2.43 9.41
CA GLN A 101 12.25 3.80 9.91
C GLN A 101 10.91 4.28 10.43
N VAL A 102 9.82 4.07 9.67
CA VAL A 102 8.48 4.48 10.08
C VAL A 102 8.00 3.70 11.31
N VAL A 103 8.20 2.37 11.33
CA VAL A 103 7.80 1.51 12.46
C VAL A 103 8.52 1.94 13.74
N GLU A 104 9.83 2.10 13.70
CA GLU A 104 10.64 2.47 14.87
C GLU A 104 10.41 3.94 15.29
N TYR A 105 10.16 4.85 14.33
CA TYR A 105 9.91 6.27 14.62
C TYR A 105 8.63 6.48 15.44
N MET A 106 7.55 5.75 15.11
CA MET A 106 6.27 5.90 15.79
C MET A 106 6.28 5.46 17.25
N LYS A 107 7.26 4.63 17.66
CA LYS A 107 7.38 4.07 19.02
C LYS A 107 6.05 3.54 19.57
N SER A 108 5.27 2.92 18.70
CA SER A 108 3.95 2.39 19.02
C SER A 108 4.07 1.20 19.96
N GLY A 109 3.13 1.07 20.90
CA GLY A 109 2.97 -0.16 21.69
C GLY A 109 2.21 -1.26 20.96
N LEU A 110 1.70 -0.99 19.75
CA LEU A 110 0.85 -1.92 18.99
C LEU A 110 1.66 -2.89 18.13
N TYR A 111 2.82 -2.45 17.62
CA TYR A 111 3.63 -3.19 16.67
C TYR A 111 5.11 -2.89 16.87
N GLN A 112 5.96 -3.85 16.51
CA GLN A 112 7.42 -3.73 16.64
C GLN A 112 8.14 -4.29 15.41
N TRP A 113 9.21 -3.64 14.97
CA TRP A 113 10.06 -4.14 13.90
C TRP A 113 10.93 -5.29 14.43
N VAL A 114 10.83 -6.48 13.83
CA VAL A 114 11.61 -7.65 14.24
C VAL A 114 12.61 -8.14 13.18
N GLY A 115 12.59 -7.55 11.98
CA GLY A 115 13.61 -7.77 10.95
C GLY A 115 13.21 -8.73 9.85
N ASP A 116 14.12 -9.65 9.51
CA ASP A 116 14.05 -10.43 8.28
C ASP A 116 13.02 -11.56 8.34
N ALA A 117 12.02 -11.50 7.47
CA ALA A 117 10.98 -12.52 7.33
C ALA A 117 11.55 -13.93 7.09
N SER A 118 12.67 -14.06 6.38
CA SER A 118 13.30 -15.38 6.13
C SER A 118 13.85 -16.06 7.37
N SER A 119 14.16 -15.28 8.41
CA SER A 119 14.68 -15.76 9.69
C SER A 119 13.61 -15.85 10.79
N PHE A 120 12.40 -15.34 10.51
CA PHE A 120 11.32 -15.28 11.50
C PHE A 120 10.77 -16.68 11.80
N ASN A 121 11.01 -17.15 13.02
CA ASN A 121 10.64 -18.49 13.47
C ASN A 121 9.90 -18.50 14.82
N GLU A 122 9.40 -17.34 15.27
CA GLU A 122 8.62 -17.23 16.50
C GLU A 122 7.18 -17.70 16.28
N ASP A 123 6.60 -18.39 17.27
CA ASP A 123 5.18 -18.75 17.28
C ASP A 123 4.36 -17.59 17.84
N LYS A 124 4.36 -16.47 17.11
CA LYS A 124 3.71 -15.22 17.50
C LYS A 124 2.97 -14.59 16.31
N PRO A 125 1.93 -13.77 16.55
CA PRO A 125 1.30 -12.98 15.51
C PRO A 125 2.32 -12.08 14.81
N TYR A 126 2.20 -11.97 13.49
CA TYR A 126 3.08 -11.14 12.67
C TYR A 126 2.33 -10.50 11.50
N ILE A 127 2.90 -9.40 11.00
CA ILE A 127 2.56 -8.78 9.73
C ILE A 127 3.80 -8.86 8.84
N GLU A 128 3.67 -9.55 7.71
CA GLU A 128 4.71 -9.60 6.68
C GLU A 128 4.46 -8.52 5.62
N LEU A 129 5.45 -7.65 5.44
CA LEU A 129 5.47 -6.62 4.41
C LEU A 129 6.17 -7.15 3.16
N ILE A 130 5.43 -7.16 2.05
CA ILE A 130 5.87 -7.77 0.79
C ILE A 130 5.83 -6.71 -0.30
N THR A 131 6.99 -6.17 -0.67
CA THR A 131 7.11 -5.30 -1.84
C THR A 131 7.35 -6.14 -3.08
N SER A 132 6.53 -5.99 -4.12
CA SER A 132 6.63 -6.78 -5.35
C SER A 132 6.21 -5.94 -6.56
N PRO A 133 7.06 -5.68 -7.56
CA PRO A 133 8.53 -5.81 -7.55
C PRO A 133 9.15 -5.12 -6.34
N ASN A 134 10.18 -5.76 -5.79
CA ASN A 134 10.78 -5.34 -4.55
C ASN A 134 11.66 -4.09 -4.72
N ASN A 135 11.78 -3.34 -3.63
CA ASN A 135 12.76 -2.26 -3.48
C ASN A 135 13.84 -2.74 -2.51
N PRO A 136 15.11 -2.81 -2.89
CA PRO A 136 15.72 -2.13 -4.05
C PRO A 136 15.95 -3.01 -5.30
N ASP A 137 15.82 -4.33 -5.19
CA ASP A 137 16.36 -5.27 -6.19
C ASP A 137 15.45 -5.52 -7.42
N GLY A 138 14.21 -5.04 -7.40
CA GLY A 138 13.26 -5.14 -8.51
C GLY A 138 12.68 -6.53 -8.74
N PHE A 139 12.95 -7.51 -7.86
CA PHE A 139 12.44 -8.86 -8.05
C PHE A 139 10.99 -9.00 -7.60
N MET A 140 10.23 -9.84 -8.30
CA MET A 140 8.91 -10.28 -7.85
C MET A 140 9.05 -11.05 -6.53
N ARG A 141 8.18 -10.77 -5.57
CA ARG A 141 8.18 -11.42 -4.26
C ARG A 141 6.83 -12.04 -3.91
N GLN A 142 6.93 -13.04 -3.06
CA GLN A 142 5.85 -13.78 -2.43
C GLN A 142 6.10 -13.80 -0.91
N PRO A 143 5.09 -14.13 -0.09
CA PRO A 143 5.29 -14.33 1.34
C PRO A 143 6.40 -15.36 1.60
N THR A 144 7.27 -15.06 2.57
CA THR A 144 8.42 -15.88 2.95
C THR A 144 8.15 -16.64 4.25
N VAL A 145 7.34 -16.08 5.15
CA VAL A 145 7.01 -16.76 6.41
C VAL A 145 6.01 -17.88 6.13
N ASN A 146 6.49 -19.12 6.13
CA ASN A 146 5.65 -20.30 5.90
C ASN A 146 4.98 -20.78 7.20
N ARG A 147 4.07 -19.97 7.76
CA ARG A 147 3.32 -20.28 8.99
C ARG A 147 1.90 -19.74 8.96
N THR A 148 1.00 -20.42 9.67
CA THR A 148 -0.39 -19.99 9.85
C THR A 148 -0.50 -18.81 10.82
N GLY A 149 -1.51 -17.95 10.64
CA GLY A 149 -1.82 -16.88 11.60
C GLY A 149 -1.12 -15.53 11.34
N GLY A 150 -0.32 -15.42 10.28
CA GLY A 150 0.23 -14.15 9.81
C GLY A 150 -0.76 -13.33 8.99
N MET A 151 -0.55 -12.01 8.99
CA MET A 151 -1.23 -11.08 8.10
C MET A 151 -0.24 -10.56 7.06
N LEU A 152 -0.72 -10.34 5.83
CA LEU A 152 0.13 -9.93 4.71
C LEU A 152 -0.24 -8.52 4.28
N VAL A 153 0.75 -7.66 4.08
CA VAL A 153 0.58 -6.36 3.43
C VAL A 153 1.44 -6.34 2.18
N HIS A 154 0.79 -6.35 1.03
CA HIS A 154 1.46 -6.26 -0.25
C HIS A 154 1.60 -4.79 -0.69
N ASP A 155 2.84 -4.40 -0.98
CA ASP A 155 3.17 -3.11 -1.57
C ASP A 155 3.51 -3.30 -3.05
N PHE A 156 2.53 -2.95 -3.89
CA PHE A 156 2.60 -3.07 -5.34
C PHE A 156 2.91 -1.72 -6.01
N ALA A 157 3.62 -0.80 -5.33
CA ALA A 157 3.96 0.51 -5.89
C ALA A 157 4.69 0.44 -7.25
N TYR A 158 5.44 -0.64 -7.48
CA TYR A 158 6.17 -0.88 -8.74
C TYR A 158 5.51 -1.94 -9.64
N TYR A 159 4.34 -2.48 -9.32
CA TYR A 159 3.69 -3.52 -10.13
C TYR A 159 2.94 -2.93 -11.33
N TRP A 160 3.72 -2.33 -12.22
CA TRP A 160 3.24 -1.64 -13.41
C TRP A 160 4.13 -1.99 -14.63
N PRO A 161 3.60 -1.94 -15.86
CA PRO A 161 4.31 -2.38 -17.06
C PRO A 161 5.67 -1.73 -17.32
N GLN A 162 5.90 -0.51 -16.82
CA GLN A 162 7.18 0.18 -16.97
C GLN A 162 8.31 -0.38 -16.10
N TYR A 163 8.00 -1.20 -15.09
CA TYR A 163 8.99 -1.79 -14.19
C TYR A 163 9.07 -3.32 -14.31
N THR A 164 7.95 -3.97 -14.62
CA THR A 164 7.88 -5.44 -14.70
C THR A 164 6.80 -5.90 -15.68
N PRO A 165 6.93 -7.09 -16.30
CA PRO A 165 5.83 -7.75 -16.98
C PRO A 165 4.65 -8.00 -16.03
N ILE A 166 3.42 -7.78 -16.50
CA ILE A 166 2.20 -8.13 -15.80
C ILE A 166 1.77 -9.52 -16.25
N THR A 167 2.06 -10.53 -15.45
CA THR A 167 1.77 -11.95 -15.77
C THR A 167 0.45 -12.44 -15.17
N SER A 168 0.00 -11.80 -14.10
CA SER A 168 -1.26 -12.09 -13.41
C SER A 168 -1.70 -10.87 -12.59
N PRO A 169 -3.01 -10.69 -12.34
CA PRO A 169 -3.44 -9.69 -11.39
C PRO A 169 -2.97 -10.07 -9.98
N ALA A 170 -2.64 -9.06 -9.18
CA ALA A 170 -2.43 -9.18 -7.74
C ALA A 170 -3.75 -9.33 -6.96
#